data_AF-A0A2J8AJA7-F1
#
_entry.id   AF-A0A2J8AJA7-F1
#
_cell.length_a   1.000
_cell.length_b   1.000
_cell.length_c   1.000
_cell.angle_alpha   90.00
_cell.angle_beta   90.00
_cell.angle_gamma   90.00
#
_symmetry.space_group_name_H-M   'P 1'
#
loop_
_entity.id
_entity.type
_entity.pdbx_description
1 polymer ?
#
loop_
_entity_poly.entity_id
_entity_poly.type
_entity_poly.pdbx_seq_one_letter_code
_entity_poly.pdbx_strand_id
1 'polypeptide(L)'
;MLMPEYLMVQRKDSLCYVEFIRAKWCPENRQYVMKLFAAMTPTERDRIAKAADFDELWYGFWHNDTYRSYMREYQTARNLFNKLKTGFNLRCVDTGEVIHFSLDYVLSKSTSEYQDTEWGWPKGRRNINESDIRCAIREFSEETGMCPKDISMLSNMKPFEEVFNGSNHVRYRHVYYLAVLSGSAKEKQPFVVERSLQAQEIGQVAWCNHETVLSNIRGHNVERRELFKRVHQLVKNNLFNIMVIAGKGAAAK
;
A
#
# COMPACT_ATOMS: atom_id res chain seq x y z
N MET A 1 31.95 0.04 -6.31
CA MET A 1 31.41 0.33 -4.96
C MET A 1 30.14 -0.49 -4.80
N LEU A 2 29.98 -1.24 -3.72
CA LEU A 2 28.74 -2.01 -3.49
C LEU A 2 27.59 -1.02 -3.30
N MET A 3 26.52 -1.18 -4.06
CA MET A 3 25.34 -0.31 -3.99
C MET A 3 24.22 -1.08 -3.30
N PRO A 4 23.68 -0.59 -2.18
CA PRO A 4 22.60 -1.28 -1.48
C PRO A 4 21.31 -1.22 -2.29
N GLU A 5 20.61 -2.34 -2.33
CA GLU A 5 19.24 -2.45 -2.83
C GLU A 5 18.29 -2.66 -1.64
N TYR A 6 17.04 -2.24 -1.82
CA TYR A 6 16.01 -2.25 -0.80
C TYR A 6 14.81 -3.02 -1.33
N LEU A 7 14.36 -4.00 -0.56
CA LEU A 7 13.16 -4.74 -0.93
C LEU A 7 11.92 -3.88 -0.69
N MET A 8 11.12 -3.69 -1.73
CA MET A 8 9.84 -3.01 -1.67
C MET A 8 8.71 -3.95 -2.07
N VAL A 9 7.52 -3.65 -1.56
CA VAL A 9 6.26 -4.30 -1.95
C VAL A 9 5.33 -3.27 -2.59
N GLN A 10 4.60 -3.70 -3.61
CA GLN A 10 3.57 -2.94 -4.28
C GLN A 10 2.21 -3.45 -3.85
N ARG A 11 1.28 -2.54 -3.53
CA ARG A 11 -0.11 -2.92 -3.31
C ARG A 11 -0.74 -3.44 -4.59
N LYS A 12 -1.60 -4.44 -4.52
CA LYS A 12 -2.39 -4.94 -5.65
C LYS A 12 -3.40 -3.91 -6.12
N ASP A 13 -4.08 -3.29 -5.16
CA ASP A 13 -5.07 -2.24 -5.37
C ASP A 13 -4.68 -0.99 -4.58
N SER A 14 -4.90 0.17 -5.21
CA SER A 14 -4.58 1.47 -4.63
C SER A 14 -5.40 1.75 -3.38
N LEU A 15 -4.85 2.56 -2.48
CA LEU A 15 -5.58 2.94 -1.26
C LEU A 15 -6.91 3.61 -1.60
N CYS A 16 -6.94 4.43 -2.65
CA CYS A 16 -8.15 5.13 -3.08
C CYS A 16 -9.18 4.19 -3.73
N TYR A 17 -8.75 3.18 -4.49
CA TYR A 17 -9.64 2.13 -4.98
C TYR A 17 -10.27 1.34 -3.83
N VAL A 18 -9.45 0.86 -2.89
CA VAL A 18 -9.89 0.13 -1.70
C VAL A 18 -10.91 0.97 -0.91
N GLU A 19 -10.62 2.25 -0.70
CA GLU A 19 -11.49 3.17 0.03
C GLU A 19 -12.85 3.36 -0.67
N PHE A 20 -12.82 3.48 -2.00
CA PHE A 20 -14.02 3.61 -2.83
C PHE A 20 -14.89 2.35 -2.76
N ILE A 21 -14.31 1.17 -3.00
CA ILE A 21 -15.02 -0.12 -2.94
C ILE A 21 -15.62 -0.36 -1.56
N ARG A 22 -14.94 0.07 -0.49
CA ARG A 22 -15.41 -0.09 0.89
C ARG A 22 -16.34 1.03 1.38
N ALA A 23 -16.73 1.94 0.49
CA ALA A 23 -17.64 3.05 0.80
C ALA A 23 -17.20 3.94 1.97
N LYS A 24 -15.90 4.21 2.10
CA LYS A 24 -15.39 5.15 3.14
C LYS A 24 -15.35 6.60 2.65
N TRP A 25 -16.36 6.99 1.87
CA TRP A 25 -16.49 8.32 1.27
C TRP A 25 -17.94 8.80 1.34
N CYS A 26 -18.13 10.12 1.24
CA CYS A 26 -19.44 10.76 1.18
C CYS A 26 -19.72 11.18 -0.27
N PRO A 27 -20.83 10.73 -0.89
CA PRO A 27 -21.12 11.02 -2.30
C PRO A 27 -21.32 12.51 -2.57
N GLU A 28 -21.83 13.26 -1.59
CA GLU A 28 -22.03 14.70 -1.69
C GLU A 28 -20.70 15.48 -1.66
N ASN A 29 -19.61 14.88 -1.18
CA ASN A 29 -18.28 15.48 -1.24
C ASN A 29 -17.63 15.26 -2.61
N ARG A 30 -18.12 16.02 -3.61
CA ARG A 30 -17.61 15.99 -5.00
C ARG A 30 -16.09 16.02 -5.05
N GLN A 31 -15.44 16.98 -4.38
CA GLN A 31 -14.00 17.15 -4.46
C GLN A 31 -13.26 15.90 -3.97
N TYR A 32 -13.75 15.25 -2.91
CA TYR A 32 -13.14 14.04 -2.39
C TYR A 32 -13.32 12.84 -3.35
N VAL A 33 -14.52 12.65 -3.88
CA VAL A 33 -14.79 11.58 -4.87
C VAL A 33 -13.90 11.77 -6.11
N MET A 34 -13.77 12.99 -6.61
CA MET A 34 -12.87 13.30 -7.74
C MET A 34 -11.41 12.95 -7.41
N LYS A 35 -10.95 13.27 -6.18
CA LYS A 35 -9.59 12.93 -5.72
C LYS A 35 -9.37 11.43 -5.62
N LEU A 36 -10.34 10.66 -5.13
CA LEU A 36 -10.24 9.19 -5.08
C LEU A 36 -9.99 8.63 -6.49
N PHE A 37 -10.80 9.04 -7.46
CA PHE A 37 -10.69 8.56 -8.84
C PHE A 37 -9.42 9.06 -9.55
N ALA A 38 -8.94 10.26 -9.24
CA ALA A 38 -7.66 10.75 -9.76
C ALA A 38 -6.47 9.95 -9.22
N ALA A 39 -6.54 9.47 -7.97
CA ALA A 39 -5.49 8.70 -7.33
C ALA A 39 -5.54 7.18 -7.61
N MET A 40 -6.54 6.71 -8.37
CA MET A 40 -6.64 5.33 -8.87
C MET A 40 -5.84 5.14 -10.16
N THR A 41 -5.41 3.89 -10.41
CA THR A 41 -4.78 3.53 -11.68
C THR A 41 -5.80 3.51 -12.83
N PRO A 42 -5.36 3.61 -14.10
CA PRO A 42 -6.27 3.46 -15.24
C PRO A 42 -7.02 2.12 -15.21
N THR A 43 -6.35 1.03 -14.82
CA THR A 43 -6.94 -0.31 -14.71
C THR A 43 -8.03 -0.39 -13.65
N GLU A 44 -7.85 0.27 -12.50
CA GLU A 44 -8.88 0.33 -11.44
C GLU A 44 -10.11 1.11 -11.88
N ARG A 45 -9.90 2.25 -12.55
CA ARG A 45 -11.00 3.07 -13.10
C ARG A 45 -11.76 2.31 -14.18
N ASP A 46 -11.05 1.59 -15.03
CA ASP A 46 -11.63 0.77 -16.10
C ASP A 46 -12.48 -0.37 -15.53
N ARG A 47 -11.99 -1.04 -14.47
CA ARG A 47 -12.78 -2.02 -13.71
C ARG A 47 -14.10 -1.42 -13.21
N ILE A 48 -14.06 -0.24 -12.58
CA ILE A 48 -15.26 0.45 -12.09
C ILE A 48 -16.21 0.81 -13.24
N ALA A 49 -15.68 1.33 -14.35
CA ALA A 49 -16.46 1.77 -15.50
C ALA A 49 -17.17 0.61 -16.22
N LYS A 50 -16.52 -0.54 -16.31
CA LYS A 50 -17.02 -1.71 -17.04
C LYS A 50 -17.85 -2.67 -16.21
N ALA A 51 -17.79 -2.56 -14.88
CA ALA A 51 -18.53 -3.46 -14.00
C ALA A 51 -20.04 -3.44 -14.28
N ALA A 52 -20.60 -4.62 -14.51
CA ALA A 52 -22.04 -4.78 -14.77
C ALA A 52 -22.84 -4.30 -13.55
N ASP A 53 -22.40 -4.71 -12.36
CA ASP A 53 -22.95 -4.32 -11.06
C ASP A 53 -21.84 -4.19 -10.00
N PHE A 54 -22.25 -3.82 -8.78
CA PHE A 54 -21.30 -3.69 -7.68
C PHE A 54 -20.76 -5.04 -7.18
N ASP A 55 -21.46 -6.14 -7.47
CA ASP A 55 -21.12 -7.47 -6.96
C ASP A 55 -19.84 -7.95 -7.65
N GLU A 56 -19.70 -7.68 -8.95
CA GLU A 56 -18.47 -7.92 -9.71
C GLU A 56 -17.25 -7.23 -9.05
N LEU A 57 -17.39 -5.96 -8.66
CA LEU A 57 -16.33 -5.20 -8.00
C LEU A 57 -16.03 -5.74 -6.59
N TRP A 58 -17.07 -6.07 -5.82
CA TRP A 58 -16.92 -6.53 -4.45
C TRP A 58 -16.30 -7.93 -4.36
N TYR A 59 -16.73 -8.86 -5.21
CA TYR A 59 -16.16 -10.20 -5.29
C TYR A 59 -14.76 -10.20 -5.91
N GLY A 60 -14.48 -9.33 -6.88
CA GLY A 60 -13.13 -9.14 -7.41
C GLY A 60 -12.16 -8.58 -6.37
N PHE A 61 -12.67 -7.79 -5.41
CA PHE A 61 -11.88 -7.27 -4.30
C PHE A 61 -11.62 -8.32 -3.20
N TRP A 62 -12.65 -9.08 -2.80
CA TRP A 62 -12.52 -10.13 -1.77
C TRP A 62 -12.24 -11.50 -2.38
N HIS A 63 -11.04 -12.03 -2.18
CA HIS A 63 -10.58 -13.27 -2.82
C HIS A 63 -11.02 -14.56 -2.08
N ASN A 64 -11.95 -14.49 -1.12
CA ASN A 64 -12.46 -15.64 -0.37
C ASN A 64 -13.82 -15.37 0.32
N ASP A 65 -14.37 -16.37 1.00
CA ASP A 65 -15.66 -16.34 1.72
C ASP A 65 -15.76 -15.29 2.85
N THR A 66 -14.70 -14.51 3.12
CA THR A 66 -14.74 -13.43 4.12
C THR A 66 -15.73 -12.32 3.79
N TYR A 67 -16.16 -12.18 2.53
CA TYR A 67 -17.19 -11.20 2.15
C TYR A 67 -18.47 -11.31 3.00
N ARG A 68 -18.82 -12.52 3.46
CA ARG A 68 -19.99 -12.76 4.33
C ARG A 68 -19.89 -12.04 5.67
N SER A 69 -18.67 -11.86 6.19
CA SER A 69 -18.42 -11.13 7.44
C SER A 69 -18.64 -9.62 7.30
N TYR A 70 -18.67 -9.12 6.06
CA TYR A 70 -18.79 -7.70 5.72
C TYR A 70 -20.15 -7.36 5.10
N MET A 71 -21.19 -8.17 5.28
CA MET A 71 -22.47 -7.99 4.60
C MET A 71 -23.11 -6.60 4.81
N ARG A 72 -22.99 -6.02 6.01
CA ARG A 72 -23.47 -4.65 6.27
C ARG A 72 -22.65 -3.58 5.53
N GLU A 73 -21.34 -3.75 5.47
CA GLU A 73 -20.45 -2.87 4.71
C GLU A 73 -20.74 -2.98 3.21
N TYR A 74 -20.93 -4.19 2.71
CA TYR A 74 -21.34 -4.48 1.34
C TYR A 74 -22.66 -3.77 0.97
N GLN A 75 -23.71 -3.88 1.79
CA GLN A 75 -24.99 -3.21 1.50
C GLN A 75 -24.84 -1.69 1.40
N THR A 76 -24.07 -1.11 2.32
CA THR A 76 -23.75 0.33 2.30
C THR A 76 -22.99 0.70 1.03
N ALA A 77 -21.98 -0.09 0.67
CA ALA A 77 -21.14 0.13 -0.49
C ALA A 77 -21.91 0.01 -1.80
N ARG A 78 -22.74 -1.02 -1.92
CA ARG A 78 -23.64 -1.23 -3.07
C ARG A 78 -24.60 -0.06 -3.26
N ASN A 79 -25.22 0.43 -2.18
CA ASN A 79 -26.15 1.55 -2.25
C ASN A 79 -25.46 2.85 -2.68
N LEU A 80 -24.26 3.12 -2.15
CA LEU A 80 -23.48 4.31 -2.53
C LEU A 80 -22.96 4.22 -3.96
N PHE A 81 -22.47 3.06 -4.38
CA PHE A 81 -22.08 2.82 -5.75
C PHE A 81 -23.25 3.02 -6.70
N ASN A 82 -24.42 2.43 -6.42
CA ASN A 82 -25.60 2.57 -7.27
C ASN A 82 -26.08 4.03 -7.33
N LYS A 83 -26.08 4.74 -6.19
CA LYS A 83 -26.40 6.18 -6.15
C LYS A 83 -25.47 6.99 -7.05
N LEU A 84 -24.17 6.71 -7.03
CA LEU A 84 -23.21 7.37 -7.91
C LEU A 84 -23.39 6.93 -9.37
N LYS A 85 -23.62 5.64 -9.64
CA LYS A 85 -23.83 5.08 -10.98
C LYS A 85 -25.07 5.69 -11.66
N THR A 86 -26.20 5.80 -10.97
CA THR A 86 -27.40 6.47 -11.50
C THR A 86 -27.28 7.98 -11.53
N GLY A 87 -26.46 8.53 -10.64
CA GLY A 87 -26.28 9.95 -10.44
C GLY A 87 -27.38 10.61 -9.62
N PHE A 88 -27.08 11.82 -9.16
CA PHE A 88 -28.01 12.66 -8.40
C PHE A 88 -27.66 14.14 -8.60
N ASN A 89 -28.61 15.03 -8.34
CA ASN A 89 -28.38 16.46 -8.43
C ASN A 89 -27.60 16.95 -7.21
N LEU A 90 -26.43 17.54 -7.45
CA LEU A 90 -25.57 18.11 -6.42
C LEU A 90 -25.44 19.61 -6.64
N ARG A 91 -25.71 20.40 -5.60
CA ARG A 91 -25.45 21.84 -5.61
C ARG A 91 -24.00 22.10 -5.22
N CYS A 92 -23.25 22.71 -6.13
CA CYS A 92 -21.90 23.19 -5.88
C CYS A 92 -21.94 24.33 -4.84
N VAL A 93 -21.24 24.15 -3.71
CA VAL A 93 -21.27 25.12 -2.59
C VAL A 93 -20.59 26.43 -2.98
N ASP A 94 -19.58 26.36 -3.84
CA ASP A 94 -18.76 27.47 -4.32
C ASP A 94 -19.46 28.31 -5.40
N THR A 95 -20.17 27.69 -6.33
CA THR A 95 -20.80 28.39 -7.47
C THR A 95 -22.33 28.51 -7.38
N GLY A 96 -22.97 27.74 -6.50
CA GLY A 96 -24.43 27.62 -6.43
C GLY A 96 -25.07 26.80 -7.56
N GLU A 97 -24.28 26.40 -8.56
CA GLU A 97 -24.70 25.59 -9.71
C GLU A 97 -25.21 24.22 -9.27
N VAL A 98 -26.23 23.71 -9.95
CA VAL A 98 -26.69 22.34 -9.76
C VAL A 98 -26.16 21.49 -10.91
N ILE A 99 -25.34 20.50 -10.59
CA ILE A 99 -24.81 19.54 -11.54
C ILE A 99 -25.50 18.19 -11.36
N HIS A 100 -25.61 17.43 -12.43
CA HIS A 100 -25.90 16.00 -12.33
C HIS A 100 -24.59 15.25 -12.04
N PHE A 101 -24.39 14.87 -10.78
CA PHE A 101 -23.18 14.19 -10.32
C PHE A 101 -23.39 12.67 -10.38
N SER A 102 -22.69 12.02 -11.30
CA SER A 102 -22.77 10.58 -11.56
C SER A 102 -21.38 9.96 -11.72
N LEU A 103 -21.31 8.63 -11.84
CA LEU A 103 -20.08 7.90 -12.13
C LEU A 103 -19.47 8.36 -13.46
N ASP A 104 -20.29 8.52 -14.51
CA ASP A 104 -19.86 9.03 -15.81
C ASP A 104 -19.31 10.46 -15.72
N TYR A 105 -19.93 11.31 -14.89
CA TYR A 105 -19.38 12.64 -14.60
C TYR A 105 -17.99 12.53 -13.96
N VAL A 106 -17.82 11.70 -12.93
CA VAL A 106 -16.54 11.54 -12.23
C VAL A 106 -15.47 11.02 -13.18
N LEU A 107 -15.79 9.99 -13.96
CA LEU A 107 -14.87 9.37 -14.92
C LEU A 107 -14.47 10.33 -16.04
N SER A 108 -15.38 11.16 -16.54
CA SER A 108 -15.10 12.12 -17.62
C SER A 108 -14.41 13.39 -17.15
N LYS A 109 -14.55 13.77 -15.87
CA LYS A 109 -13.97 15.00 -15.30
C LYS A 109 -12.71 14.77 -14.46
N SER A 110 -12.22 13.54 -14.35
CA SER A 110 -10.97 13.20 -13.69
C SER A 110 -10.12 12.29 -14.58
N THR A 111 -8.81 12.31 -14.39
CA THR A 111 -7.86 11.41 -15.03
C THR A 111 -6.95 10.78 -13.99
N SER A 112 -6.42 9.59 -14.24
CA SER A 112 -5.43 8.98 -13.35
C SER A 112 -4.15 9.80 -13.27
N GLU A 113 -3.74 10.13 -12.05
CA GLU A 113 -2.45 10.74 -11.73
C GLU A 113 -1.33 9.70 -11.65
N TYR A 114 -1.67 8.44 -11.37
CA TYR A 114 -0.72 7.35 -11.18
C TYR A 114 -1.01 6.23 -12.17
N GLN A 115 0.03 5.75 -12.85
CA GLN A 115 -0.06 4.56 -13.71
C GLN A 115 -0.11 3.27 -12.87
N ASP A 116 0.52 3.29 -11.70
CA ASP A 116 0.68 2.15 -10.80
C ASP A 116 0.20 2.47 -9.37
N THR A 117 -0.08 1.41 -8.63
CA THR A 117 -0.46 1.44 -7.21
C THR A 117 0.73 1.76 -6.30
N GLU A 118 0.46 2.05 -5.02
CA GLU A 118 1.48 2.48 -4.08
C GLU A 118 2.52 1.39 -3.78
N TRP A 119 3.78 1.78 -3.87
CA TRP A 119 4.91 1.02 -3.33
C TRP A 119 5.27 1.47 -1.92
N GLY A 120 5.75 0.53 -1.11
CA GLY A 120 6.25 0.78 0.24
C GLY A 120 7.14 -0.35 0.73
N TRP A 121 7.33 -0.41 2.05
CA TRP A 121 7.99 -1.55 2.70
C TRP A 121 6.96 -2.47 3.33
N PRO A 122 7.32 -3.75 3.50
CA PRO A 122 6.46 -4.71 4.18
C PRO A 122 6.04 -4.22 5.56
N LYS A 123 4.74 -4.24 5.84
CA LYS A 123 4.20 -3.71 7.10
C LYS A 123 2.79 -4.24 7.34
N GLY A 124 2.41 -4.33 8.61
CA GLY A 124 1.02 -4.57 8.96
C GLY A 124 0.73 -4.24 10.41
N ARG A 125 -0.40 -4.76 10.90
CA ARG A 125 -0.90 -4.46 12.24
C ARG A 125 -0.33 -5.46 13.23
N ARG A 126 0.14 -4.94 14.36
CA ARG A 126 0.59 -5.75 15.48
C ARG A 126 -0.58 -6.53 16.08
N ASN A 127 -0.39 -7.83 16.23
CA ASN A 127 -1.34 -8.69 16.93
C ASN A 127 -1.33 -8.44 18.44
N ILE A 128 -2.41 -8.84 19.12
CA ILE A 128 -2.45 -8.82 20.59
C ILE A 128 -1.29 -9.68 21.12
N ASN A 129 -0.54 -9.14 22.08
CA ASN A 129 0.65 -9.77 22.69
C ASN A 129 1.85 -10.01 21.75
N GLU A 130 1.86 -9.41 20.56
CA GLU A 130 3.02 -9.40 19.67
C GLU A 130 3.92 -8.19 19.96
N SER A 131 5.25 -8.35 19.88
CA SER A 131 6.19 -7.21 19.94
C SER A 131 6.35 -6.56 18.57
N ASP A 132 6.69 -5.27 18.52
CA ASP A 132 6.83 -4.53 17.26
C ASP A 132 7.81 -5.21 16.28
N ILE A 133 8.94 -5.72 16.77
CA ILE A 133 9.92 -6.44 15.93
C ILE A 133 9.40 -7.79 15.43
N ARG A 134 8.63 -8.54 16.25
CA ARG A 134 8.02 -9.80 15.82
C ARG A 134 6.96 -9.57 14.75
N CYS A 135 6.16 -8.51 14.92
CA CYS A 135 5.22 -8.05 13.89
C CYS A 135 5.97 -7.74 12.60
N ALA A 136 7.02 -6.91 12.63
CA ALA A 136 7.78 -6.57 11.43
C ALA A 136 8.33 -7.80 10.68
N ILE A 137 8.83 -8.81 11.40
CA ILE A 137 9.35 -10.05 10.81
C ILE A 137 8.23 -10.90 10.21
N ARG A 138 7.09 -11.03 10.89
CA ARG A 138 5.93 -11.78 10.39
C ARG A 138 5.36 -11.14 9.13
N GLU A 139 5.11 -9.84 9.17
CA GLU A 139 4.57 -9.05 8.06
C GLU A 139 5.51 -9.08 6.84
N PHE A 140 6.81 -8.95 7.07
CA PHE A 140 7.83 -9.17 6.02
C PHE A 140 7.68 -10.54 5.37
N SER A 141 7.62 -11.61 6.18
CA SER A 141 7.51 -12.97 5.66
C SER A 141 6.20 -13.21 4.90
N GLU A 142 5.09 -12.67 5.41
CA GLU A 142 3.76 -12.80 4.80
C GLU A 142 3.68 -12.05 3.46
N GLU A 143 4.17 -10.81 3.39
CA GLU A 143 4.05 -9.97 2.18
C GLU A 143 5.11 -10.28 1.11
N THR A 144 6.28 -10.83 1.48
CA THR A 144 7.39 -11.04 0.54
C THR A 144 7.74 -12.50 0.27
N GLY A 145 7.17 -13.42 1.05
CA GLY A 145 7.46 -14.85 1.00
C GLY A 145 8.86 -15.26 1.44
N MET A 146 9.66 -14.34 1.94
CA MET A 146 11.02 -14.65 2.39
C MET A 146 11.02 -15.25 3.78
N CYS A 147 11.90 -16.22 4.00
CA CYS A 147 12.03 -16.85 5.30
C CYS A 147 12.70 -15.87 6.29
N PRO A 148 12.17 -15.70 7.51
CA PRO A 148 12.83 -14.93 8.56
C PRO A 148 14.27 -15.37 8.86
N LYS A 149 14.61 -16.63 8.59
CA LYS A 149 15.97 -17.18 8.76
C LYS A 149 16.96 -16.70 7.71
N ASP A 150 16.47 -16.03 6.67
CA ASP A 150 17.25 -15.46 5.59
C ASP A 150 17.58 -13.99 5.82
N ILE A 151 17.13 -13.39 6.92
CA ILE A 151 17.46 -12.02 7.27
C ILE A 151 18.22 -11.96 8.59
N SER A 152 19.16 -11.02 8.67
CA SER A 152 19.90 -10.67 9.88
C SER A 152 19.46 -9.27 10.32
N MET A 153 18.75 -9.19 11.43
CA MET A 153 18.27 -7.92 11.99
C MET A 153 19.44 -7.08 12.54
N LEU A 154 19.42 -5.77 12.27
CA LEU A 154 20.33 -4.82 12.91
C LEU A 154 19.72 -4.34 14.24
N SER A 155 19.68 -5.24 15.22
CA SER A 155 18.99 -5.04 16.52
C SER A 155 19.62 -3.98 17.43
N ASN A 156 20.87 -3.60 17.20
CA ASN A 156 21.57 -2.57 17.98
C ASN A 156 21.22 -1.13 17.53
N MET A 157 20.19 -0.96 16.70
CA MET A 157 19.73 0.35 16.25
C MET A 157 18.30 0.61 16.73
N LYS A 158 18.01 1.88 17.03
CA LYS A 158 16.63 2.32 17.23
C LYS A 158 15.84 2.15 15.92
N PRO A 159 14.54 1.76 15.99
CA PRO A 159 13.71 1.68 14.81
C PRO A 159 13.52 3.07 14.18
N PHE A 160 13.19 3.10 12.90
CA PHE A 160 12.87 4.31 12.15
C PHE A 160 11.36 4.53 12.17
N GLU A 161 10.93 5.75 12.46
CA GLU A 161 9.50 6.06 12.56
C GLU A 161 9.05 7.04 11.47
N GLU A 162 7.93 6.70 10.84
CA GLU A 162 7.16 7.58 9.95
C GLU A 162 5.83 7.89 10.65
N VAL A 163 5.54 9.18 10.85
CA VAL A 163 4.27 9.63 11.43
C VAL A 163 3.62 10.61 10.47
N PHE A 164 2.40 10.32 10.04
CA PHE A 164 1.68 11.11 9.04
C PHE A 164 0.16 11.06 9.29
N ASN A 165 -0.58 11.98 8.69
CA ASN A 165 -2.04 11.95 8.69
C ASN A 165 -2.54 11.32 7.39
N GLY A 166 -3.39 10.30 7.49
CA GLY A 166 -4.04 9.71 6.32
C GLY A 166 -5.09 10.64 5.72
N SER A 167 -5.55 10.31 4.52
CA SER A 167 -6.67 10.99 3.83
C SER A 167 -7.95 11.02 4.66
N ASN A 168 -8.12 10.04 5.55
CA ASN A 168 -9.21 9.91 6.49
C ASN A 168 -9.03 10.71 7.81
N HIS A 169 -8.04 11.60 7.88
CA HIS A 169 -7.68 12.38 9.07
C HIS A 169 -7.23 11.56 10.29
N VAL A 170 -6.96 10.27 10.11
CA VAL A 170 -6.39 9.42 11.15
C VAL A 170 -4.88 9.59 11.13
N ARG A 171 -4.29 9.77 12.31
CA ARG A 171 -2.83 9.80 12.48
C ARG A 171 -2.29 8.38 12.49
N TYR A 172 -1.38 8.08 11.57
CA TYR A 172 -0.69 6.81 11.46
C TYR A 172 0.74 6.93 11.96
N ARG A 173 1.26 5.82 12.51
CA ARG A 173 2.67 5.64 12.83
C ARG A 173 3.13 4.30 12.27
N HIS A 174 4.13 4.32 11.41
CA HIS A 174 4.88 3.12 11.03
C HIS A 174 6.20 3.09 11.77
N VAL A 175 6.57 1.90 12.24
CA VAL A 175 7.82 1.62 12.94
C VAL A 175 8.58 0.60 12.10
N TYR A 176 9.69 1.02 11.50
CA TYR A 176 10.50 0.22 10.59
C TYR A 176 11.79 -0.25 11.26
N TYR A 177 12.16 -1.48 10.95
CA TYR A 177 13.42 -2.08 11.37
C TYR A 177 14.28 -2.36 10.14
N LEU A 178 15.60 -2.30 10.31
CA LEU A 178 16.53 -2.61 9.22
C LEU A 178 17.08 -4.03 9.39
N ALA A 179 17.06 -4.79 8.30
CA ALA A 179 17.60 -6.13 8.22
C ALA A 179 18.41 -6.29 6.94
N VAL A 180 19.36 -7.21 6.96
CA VAL A 180 20.17 -7.56 5.78
C VAL A 180 19.82 -8.97 5.37
N LEU A 181 19.61 -9.19 4.07
CA LEU A 181 19.46 -10.53 3.53
C LEU A 181 20.79 -11.30 3.66
N SER A 182 20.73 -12.50 4.24
CA SER A 182 21.83 -13.46 4.27
C SER A 182 21.96 -14.12 2.90
N GLY A 183 23.16 -14.05 2.28
CA GLY A 183 23.40 -14.56 0.92
C GLY A 183 23.11 -13.52 -0.17
N SER A 184 22.93 -13.96 -1.42
CA SER A 184 22.68 -13.03 -2.54
C SER A 184 21.18 -12.85 -2.83
N ALA A 185 20.78 -11.62 -3.18
CA ALA A 185 19.42 -11.32 -3.66
C ALA A 185 19.08 -12.10 -4.95
N LYS A 186 20.10 -12.49 -5.74
CA LYS A 186 19.92 -13.30 -6.95
C LYS A 186 19.44 -14.72 -6.64
N GLU A 187 19.94 -15.32 -5.57
CA GLU A 187 19.54 -16.67 -5.12
C GLU A 187 18.19 -16.67 -4.40
N LYS A 188 17.83 -15.55 -3.76
CA LYS A 188 16.60 -15.42 -2.97
C LYS A 188 15.68 -14.40 -3.61
N GLN A 189 15.02 -14.83 -4.68
CA GLN A 189 13.99 -14.03 -5.33
C GLN A 189 12.75 -13.97 -4.43
N PRO A 190 12.27 -12.77 -4.08
CA PRO A 190 11.01 -12.64 -3.37
C PRO A 190 9.86 -13.09 -4.26
N PHE A 191 8.79 -13.58 -3.65
CA PHE A 191 7.55 -13.91 -4.36
C PHE A 191 6.35 -13.64 -3.46
N VAL A 192 5.23 -13.26 -4.05
CA VAL A 192 3.99 -13.03 -3.29
C VAL A 192 3.43 -14.38 -2.85
N VAL A 193 3.21 -14.55 -1.54
CA VAL A 193 2.66 -15.80 -0.99
C VAL A 193 1.15 -15.74 -0.99
N GLU A 194 0.47 -16.25 -2.02
CA GLU A 194 -1.01 -16.18 -2.14
C GLU A 194 -1.82 -16.86 -1.00
N ARG A 195 -1.17 -17.44 0.01
CA ARG A 195 -1.81 -18.19 1.10
C ARG A 195 -2.37 -17.32 2.22
N SER A 196 -1.89 -16.08 2.40
CA SER A 196 -2.42 -15.17 3.43
C SER A 196 -3.33 -14.11 2.82
N LEU A 197 -4.38 -13.71 3.56
CA LEU A 197 -5.25 -12.59 3.19
C LEU A 197 -4.46 -11.32 2.90
N GLN A 198 -3.38 -11.09 3.63
CA GLN A 198 -2.57 -9.89 3.51
C GLN A 198 -1.63 -9.94 2.29
N ALA A 199 -1.14 -11.12 1.93
CA ALA A 199 -0.40 -11.28 0.68
C ALA A 199 -1.29 -11.11 -0.55
N GLN A 200 -2.61 -11.34 -0.45
CA GLN A 200 -3.56 -10.99 -1.50
C GLN A 200 -3.66 -9.47 -1.73
N GLU A 201 -3.23 -8.65 -0.77
CA GLU A 201 -3.10 -7.19 -0.95
C GLU A 201 -1.83 -6.78 -1.69
N ILE A 202 -0.89 -7.69 -1.94
CA ILE A 202 0.40 -7.39 -2.58
C ILE A 202 0.36 -7.83 -4.04
N GLY A 203 0.66 -6.90 -4.95
CA GLY A 203 0.73 -7.16 -6.38
C GLY A 203 2.13 -7.60 -6.82
N GLN A 204 3.17 -6.94 -6.30
CA GLN A 204 4.55 -7.18 -6.70
C GLN A 204 5.52 -7.01 -5.53
N VAL A 205 6.68 -7.64 -5.64
CA VAL A 205 7.82 -7.47 -4.73
C VAL A 205 9.08 -7.32 -5.55
N ALA A 206 9.91 -6.33 -5.24
CA ALA A 206 11.11 -6.04 -6.01
C ALA A 206 12.25 -5.52 -5.15
N TRP A 207 13.47 -5.87 -5.53
CA TRP A 207 14.67 -5.17 -5.08
C TRP A 207 14.82 -3.87 -5.87
N CYS A 208 14.95 -2.75 -5.17
CA CYS A 208 15.01 -1.43 -5.76
C CYS A 208 16.28 -0.72 -5.30
N ASN A 209 16.99 -0.08 -6.23
CA ASN A 209 18.09 0.82 -5.89
C ASN A 209 17.53 2.15 -5.33
N HIS A 210 18.43 3.04 -4.86
CA HIS A 210 18.05 4.32 -4.26
C HIS A 210 17.14 5.19 -5.14
N GLU A 211 17.44 5.29 -6.44
CA GLU A 211 16.67 6.11 -7.37
C GLU A 211 15.28 5.50 -7.60
N THR A 212 15.21 4.18 -7.81
CA THR A 212 13.96 3.44 -7.96
C THR A 212 13.07 3.54 -6.72
N VAL A 213 13.64 3.45 -5.51
CA VAL A 213 12.85 3.64 -4.28
C VAL A 213 12.22 5.04 -4.24
N LEU A 214 13.01 6.08 -4.56
CA LEU A 214 12.52 7.46 -4.58
C LEU A 214 11.55 7.74 -5.73
N SER A 215 11.60 7.03 -6.86
CA SER A 215 10.57 7.15 -7.90
C SER A 215 9.28 6.45 -7.51
N ASN A 216 9.38 5.30 -6.83
CA ASN A 216 8.25 4.46 -6.46
C ASN A 216 7.41 5.04 -5.31
N ILE A 217 8.03 5.74 -4.36
CA ILE A 217 7.29 6.42 -3.28
C ILE A 217 6.61 7.67 -3.85
N ARG A 218 5.27 7.66 -3.88
CA ARG A 218 4.45 8.81 -4.32
C ARG A 218 4.90 10.12 -3.67
N GLY A 219 4.95 11.19 -4.47
CA GLY A 219 5.56 12.47 -4.07
C GLY A 219 4.95 13.12 -2.82
N HIS A 220 3.66 12.92 -2.56
CA HIS A 220 2.98 13.44 -1.38
C HIS A 220 3.36 12.72 -0.07
N ASN A 221 4.00 11.55 -0.12
CA ASN A 221 4.47 10.83 1.08
C ASN A 221 5.82 11.39 1.55
N VAL A 222 5.84 12.67 1.92
CA VAL A 222 7.07 13.42 2.25
C VAL A 222 7.83 12.77 3.40
N GLU A 223 7.14 12.38 4.47
CA GLU A 223 7.74 11.75 5.65
C GLU A 223 8.44 10.44 5.28
N ARG A 224 7.84 9.64 4.41
CA ARG A 224 8.42 8.39 3.91
C ARG A 224 9.70 8.63 3.11
N ARG A 225 9.66 9.61 2.20
CA ARG A 225 10.79 9.95 1.33
C ARG A 225 11.97 10.45 2.16
N GLU A 226 11.72 11.31 3.14
CA GLU A 226 12.77 11.82 4.03
C GLU A 226 13.30 10.75 4.98
N LEU A 227 12.44 9.84 5.48
CA LEU A 227 12.89 8.67 6.23
C LEU A 227 13.84 7.83 5.40
N PHE A 228 13.48 7.50 4.15
CA PHE A 228 14.33 6.69 3.28
C PHE A 228 15.68 7.34 3.01
N LYS A 229 15.72 8.65 2.71
CA LYS A 229 16.99 9.37 2.49
C LYS A 229 17.94 9.22 3.69
N ARG A 230 17.42 9.36 4.92
CA ARG A 230 18.20 9.15 6.15
C ARG A 230 18.68 7.71 6.31
N VAL A 231 17.80 6.74 6.07
CA VAL A 231 18.14 5.31 6.11
C VAL A 231 19.24 4.99 5.08
N HIS A 232 19.08 5.45 3.84
CA HIS A 232 20.05 5.23 2.77
C HIS A 232 21.43 5.79 3.11
N GLN A 233 21.48 7.03 3.64
CA GLN A 233 22.73 7.65 4.06
C GLN A 233 23.41 6.85 5.19
N LEU A 234 22.62 6.37 6.16
CA LEU A 234 23.13 5.52 7.25
C LEU A 234 23.70 4.20 6.70
N VAL A 235 22.98 3.53 5.80
CA VAL A 235 23.42 2.27 5.18
C VAL A 235 24.71 2.48 4.40
N LYS A 236 24.76 3.53 3.57
CA LYS A 236 25.94 3.86 2.77
C LYS A 236 27.18 4.12 3.63
N ASN A 237 27.01 4.86 4.73
CA ASN A 237 28.10 5.18 5.65
C ASN A 237 28.60 3.97 6.46
N ASN A 238 27.77 2.94 6.63
CA ASN A 238 28.07 1.78 7.49
C ASN A 238 28.16 0.46 6.71
N LEU A 239 28.27 0.51 5.38
CA LEU A 239 28.09 -0.65 4.50
C LEU A 239 29.00 -1.82 4.88
N PHE A 240 30.27 -1.55 5.18
CA PHE A 240 31.23 -2.57 5.61
C PHE A 240 30.79 -3.30 6.88
N ASN A 241 30.42 -2.54 7.92
CA ASN A 241 29.96 -3.10 9.20
C ASN A 241 28.68 -3.93 9.03
N ILE A 242 27.75 -3.43 8.20
CA ILE A 242 26.49 -4.11 7.87
C ILE A 242 26.78 -5.46 7.17
N MET A 243 27.73 -5.49 6.24
CA MET A 243 28.13 -6.73 5.55
C MET A 243 28.80 -7.74 6.46
N VAL A 244 29.62 -7.30 7.41
CA VAL A 244 30.22 -8.19 8.43
C VAL A 244 29.16 -8.87 9.28
N ILE A 245 28.09 -8.15 9.66
CA ILE A 245 26.97 -8.72 10.42
C ILE A 245 26.26 -9.80 9.59
N ALA A 246 25.99 -9.53 8.31
CA ALA A 246 25.37 -10.50 7.41
C ALA A 246 26.24 -11.76 7.19
N GLY A 247 27.56 -11.60 7.08
CA GLY A 247 28.49 -12.72 6.91
C GLY A 247 28.59 -13.63 8.14
N LYS A 248 28.51 -13.07 9.36
CA LYS A 248 28.50 -13.85 10.60
C LYS A 248 27.23 -14.71 10.75
N GLY A 249 26.08 -14.26 10.22
CA GLY A 249 24.83 -15.02 10.23
C GLY A 249 24.84 -16.25 9.30
N ALA A 250 25.69 -16.25 8.27
CA ALA A 250 25.84 -17.38 7.35
C ALA A 250 26.81 -18.47 7.87
N ALA A 251 27.82 -18.10 8.66
CA ALA A 251 28.80 -19.01 9.23
C ALA A 251 28.37 -19.70 10.54
N ALA A 252 27.25 -19.27 11.13
CA ALA A 252 26.69 -19.82 12.37
C ALA A 252 25.58 -20.88 12.13
N LYS A 253 25.49 -21.44 10.91
CA LYS A 253 24.60 -22.56 10.56
C LYS A 253 25.41 -23.81 10.26
#